data_AF-A0A7W0RZ09-F1
#
_entry.id   AF-A0A7W0RZ09-F1
#
_cell.length_a   1.000
_cell.length_b   1.000
_cell.length_c   1.000
_cell.angle_alpha   90.00
_cell.angle_beta   90.00
_cell.angle_gamma   90.00
#
_symmetry.space_group_name_H-M   'P 1'
#
loop_
_entity.id
_entity.type
_entity.pdbx_description
1 polymer ?
#
loop_
_entity_poly.entity_id
_entity_poly.type
_entity_poly.pdbx_seq_one_letter_code
_entity_poly.pdbx_strand_id
1 'polypeptide(L)'
;MSIDRTITGTDNGDFLFGRLTNDRISGGDGDVTISGLSGWDRLFGEHGFDNLYGNSGRDQLFGGAQNDNLYGGDGNDILHGDAGRDVAKLSDLGSDNLNGGKGRDTLYQGDGNDTLTGGKGMDSFMFKWQDPMVALALGTGRAFATLTDFDPDRTRWSSTCPGSAGTRTARTSSTAATARRVARPPASSRAPPRIPTARR
;
A
#
# COMPACT_ATOMS: atom_id res chain seq x y z
N MET A 1 28.26 -20.83 1.33
CA MET A 1 28.25 -19.75 2.33
C MET A 1 28.36 -18.46 1.55
N SER A 2 27.24 -17.79 1.25
CA SER A 2 27.31 -16.44 0.71
C SER A 2 27.70 -15.52 1.86
N ILE A 3 28.78 -14.77 1.70
CA ILE A 3 29.15 -13.72 2.64
C ILE A 3 28.34 -12.49 2.24
N ASP A 4 27.38 -12.08 3.06
CA ASP A 4 26.73 -10.78 2.93
C ASP A 4 27.84 -9.72 2.93
N ARG A 5 28.11 -9.09 1.78
CA ARG A 5 29.09 -8.00 1.72
C ARG A 5 28.41 -6.71 2.11
N THR A 6 29.10 -5.93 2.95
CA THR A 6 28.66 -4.57 3.29
C THR A 6 29.36 -3.57 2.37
N ILE A 7 28.58 -2.78 1.65
CA ILE A 7 29.02 -1.62 0.88
C ILE A 7 28.50 -0.38 1.62
N THR A 8 29.35 0.61 1.81
CA THR A 8 28.99 1.86 2.48
C THR A 8 29.44 3.01 1.60
N GLY A 9 28.52 3.92 1.32
CA GLY A 9 28.78 5.18 0.64
C GLY A 9 29.43 6.19 1.58
N THR A 10 29.47 7.42 1.11
CA THR A 10 30.02 8.59 1.78
C THR A 10 28.91 9.58 2.08
N ASP A 11 29.24 10.70 2.72
CA ASP A 11 28.27 11.77 2.96
C ASP A 11 27.98 12.61 1.70
N ASN A 12 28.50 12.21 0.54
CA ASN A 12 28.23 12.83 -0.76
C ASN A 12 27.30 11.94 -1.58
N GLY A 13 26.73 12.49 -2.65
CA GLY A 13 25.92 11.68 -3.56
C GLY A 13 26.76 10.63 -4.28
N ASP A 14 26.39 9.35 -4.08
CA ASP A 14 27.13 8.19 -4.54
C ASP A 14 26.31 7.31 -5.49
N PHE A 15 27.01 6.58 -6.36
CA PHE A 15 26.43 5.48 -7.14
C PHE A 15 26.96 4.16 -6.63
N LEU A 16 26.13 3.41 -5.92
CA LEU A 16 26.48 2.15 -5.27
C LEU A 16 25.86 0.98 -6.04
N PHE A 17 26.69 0.03 -6.45
CA PHE A 17 26.25 -1.18 -7.14
C PHE A 17 26.61 -2.41 -6.31
N GLY A 18 25.61 -3.24 -6.07
CA GLY A 18 25.74 -4.60 -5.57
C GLY A 18 26.31 -5.53 -6.63
N ARG A 19 26.13 -6.82 -6.39
CA ARG A 19 26.59 -7.93 -7.22
C ARG A 19 25.43 -8.88 -7.46
N LEU A 20 25.69 -9.99 -8.13
CA LEU A 20 24.70 -11.05 -8.34
C LEU A 20 24.56 -11.97 -7.11
N THR A 21 24.79 -11.44 -5.91
CA THR A 21 24.75 -12.14 -4.62
C THR A 21 24.19 -11.21 -3.56
N ASN A 22 23.64 -11.75 -2.48
CA ASN A 22 23.13 -10.98 -1.35
C ASN A 22 24.13 -9.94 -0.82
N ASP A 23 23.71 -8.69 -0.86
CA ASP A 23 24.48 -7.54 -0.41
C ASP A 23 23.75 -6.74 0.68
N ARG A 24 24.52 -6.03 1.48
CA ARG A 24 24.04 -4.99 2.38
C ARG A 24 24.67 -3.68 1.94
N ILE A 25 23.88 -2.72 1.48
CA ILE A 25 24.39 -1.46 0.94
C ILE A 25 23.79 -0.30 1.73
N SER A 26 24.63 0.61 2.23
CA SER A 26 24.22 1.82 2.96
C SER A 26 24.74 3.05 2.23
N GLY A 27 23.85 3.99 1.93
CA GLY A 27 24.08 5.21 1.14
C GLY A 27 24.94 6.23 1.87
N GLY A 28 24.64 6.47 3.15
CA GLY A 28 25.28 7.53 3.93
C GLY A 28 24.39 8.77 3.97
N ASP A 29 24.98 9.95 4.16
CA ASP A 29 24.20 11.18 4.36
C ASP A 29 23.87 11.97 3.08
N GLY A 30 24.34 11.49 1.91
CA GLY A 30 24.19 12.18 0.63
C GLY A 30 23.13 11.54 -0.28
N ASP A 31 22.66 12.30 -1.27
CA ASP A 31 21.71 11.83 -2.28
C ASP A 31 22.30 10.67 -3.13
N VAL A 32 21.92 9.43 -2.83
CA VAL A 32 22.53 8.25 -3.45
C VAL A 32 21.67 7.59 -4.53
N THR A 33 22.31 6.80 -5.37
CA THR A 33 21.67 5.81 -6.23
C THR A 33 22.23 4.43 -5.92
N ILE A 34 21.40 3.52 -5.43
CA ILE A 34 21.77 2.17 -5.02
C ILE A 34 21.09 1.15 -5.92
N SER A 35 21.84 0.17 -6.44
CA SER A 35 21.29 -0.96 -7.20
C SER A 35 21.79 -2.30 -6.66
N GLY A 36 20.87 -3.15 -6.17
CA GLY A 36 21.16 -4.48 -5.61
C GLY A 36 21.59 -5.51 -6.66
N LEU A 37 20.97 -5.45 -7.86
CA LEU A 37 21.10 -6.37 -8.98
C LEU A 37 20.39 -7.71 -8.80
N SER A 38 21.07 -8.72 -8.26
CA SER A 38 20.44 -10.03 -8.10
C SER A 38 20.85 -10.62 -6.77
N GLY A 39 19.89 -11.15 -6.04
CA GLY A 39 20.18 -11.67 -4.71
C GLY A 39 19.10 -11.27 -3.74
N TRP A 40 19.37 -11.46 -2.45
CA TRP A 40 18.52 -10.92 -1.41
C TRP A 40 19.25 -9.76 -0.77
N ASP A 41 18.95 -8.57 -1.27
CA ASP A 41 19.71 -7.38 -0.95
C ASP A 41 19.02 -6.57 0.15
N ARG A 42 19.82 -5.86 0.94
CA ARG A 42 19.35 -4.91 1.93
C ARG A 42 19.96 -3.55 1.62
N LEU A 43 19.14 -2.65 1.09
CA LEU A 43 19.53 -1.33 0.63
C LEU A 43 19.01 -0.26 1.59
N PHE A 44 19.89 0.62 2.05
CA PHE A 44 19.58 1.72 2.97
C PHE A 44 20.02 3.02 2.32
N GLY A 45 19.09 3.95 2.06
CA GLY A 45 19.39 5.31 1.63
C GLY A 45 20.00 6.12 2.76
N GLU A 46 19.37 6.04 3.95
CA GLU A 46 19.70 6.74 5.19
C GLU A 46 19.24 8.21 5.18
N HIS A 47 20.09 9.17 4.82
CA HIS A 47 19.68 10.56 4.65
C HIS A 47 19.96 11.00 3.23
N GLY A 48 19.02 11.72 2.60
CA GLY A 48 19.24 12.24 1.26
C GLY A 48 17.99 12.09 0.41
N PHE A 49 18.05 12.56 -0.82
CA PHE A 49 17.04 12.24 -1.83
C PHE A 49 17.52 11.04 -2.64
N ASP A 50 17.12 9.85 -2.24
CA ASP A 50 17.76 8.62 -2.70
C ASP A 50 16.97 7.90 -3.80
N ASN A 51 17.68 7.12 -4.62
CA ASN A 51 17.09 6.21 -5.60
C ASN A 51 17.57 4.77 -5.31
N LEU A 52 16.67 3.92 -4.86
CA LEU A 52 16.97 2.54 -4.48
C LEU A 52 16.32 1.56 -5.47
N TYR A 53 17.11 0.65 -6.02
CA TYR A 53 16.68 -0.38 -6.96
C TYR A 53 17.05 -1.77 -6.42
N GLY A 54 16.07 -2.58 -6.03
CA GLY A 54 16.28 -3.99 -5.65
C GLY A 54 16.71 -4.81 -6.87
N ASN A 55 15.91 -4.71 -7.94
CA ASN A 55 16.01 -5.50 -9.17
C ASN A 55 15.54 -6.94 -8.92
N SER A 56 16.35 -7.98 -9.16
CA SER A 56 15.84 -9.35 -9.08
C SER A 56 16.13 -10.00 -7.74
N GLY A 57 15.11 -10.50 -7.06
CA GLY A 57 15.27 -11.39 -5.92
C GLY A 57 14.30 -11.13 -4.80
N ARG A 58 14.78 -11.00 -3.57
CA ARG A 58 13.92 -10.69 -2.43
C ARG A 58 14.63 -9.66 -1.63
N ASP A 59 14.25 -8.43 -1.88
CA ASP A 59 15.02 -7.28 -1.45
C ASP A 59 14.31 -6.54 -0.32
N GLN A 60 15.11 -5.83 0.47
CA GLN A 60 14.62 -4.92 1.50
C GLN A 60 15.21 -3.55 1.23
N LEU A 61 14.35 -2.60 0.93
CA LEU A 61 14.71 -1.23 0.61
C LEU A 61 14.18 -0.30 1.69
N PHE A 62 15.06 0.53 2.24
CA PHE A 62 14.75 1.55 3.23
C PHE A 62 15.22 2.90 2.70
N GLY A 63 14.28 3.81 2.40
CA GLY A 63 14.56 5.16 1.91
C GLY A 63 15.30 5.96 2.98
N GLY A 64 14.64 6.14 4.11
CA GLY A 64 15.21 6.79 5.28
C GLY A 64 14.60 8.16 5.49
N ALA A 65 15.40 9.22 5.49
CA ALA A 65 14.93 10.57 5.68
C ALA A 65 14.96 11.36 4.37
N GLN A 66 13.96 12.22 4.20
CA GLN A 66 13.67 13.02 3.01
C GLN A 66 12.91 12.20 1.95
N ASN A 67 12.91 12.65 0.70
CA ASN A 67 11.98 12.15 -0.31
C ASN A 67 12.69 11.15 -1.22
N ASP A 68 12.36 9.88 -1.09
CA ASP A 68 13.08 8.81 -1.75
C ASP A 68 12.28 8.14 -2.87
N ASN A 69 12.99 7.56 -3.84
CA ASN A 69 12.40 6.72 -4.87
C ASN A 69 12.85 5.26 -4.66
N LEU A 70 11.90 4.38 -4.37
CA LEU A 70 12.16 2.96 -4.12
C LEU A 70 11.54 2.12 -5.23
N TYR A 71 12.33 1.20 -5.79
CA TYR A 71 11.92 0.26 -6.82
C TYR A 71 12.26 -1.16 -6.37
N GLY A 72 11.25 -1.98 -6.09
CA GLY A 72 11.43 -3.37 -5.64
C GLY A 72 12.07 -4.23 -6.72
N GLY A 73 11.34 -4.41 -7.81
CA GLY A 73 11.77 -5.30 -8.89
C GLY A 73 11.19 -6.70 -8.70
N ASP A 74 11.80 -7.69 -9.36
CA ASP A 74 11.25 -9.03 -9.46
C ASP A 74 11.36 -9.75 -8.11
N GLY A 75 10.23 -10.25 -7.60
CA GLY A 75 10.19 -11.21 -6.51
C GLY A 75 9.33 -10.74 -5.34
N ASN A 76 9.73 -11.04 -4.10
CA ASN A 76 8.92 -10.74 -2.92
C ASN A 76 9.64 -9.72 -2.04
N ASP A 77 9.38 -8.45 -2.26
CA ASP A 77 10.17 -7.35 -1.71
C ASP A 77 9.52 -6.70 -0.49
N ILE A 78 10.35 -5.99 0.27
CA ILE A 78 9.95 -5.17 1.40
C ILE A 78 10.46 -3.75 1.16
N LEU A 79 9.57 -2.78 0.99
CA LEU A 79 9.91 -1.39 0.73
C LEU A 79 9.39 -0.51 1.88
N HIS A 80 10.28 0.32 2.43
CA HIS A 80 9.98 1.30 3.47
C HIS A 80 10.45 2.69 3.02
N GLY A 81 9.53 3.61 2.75
CA GLY A 81 9.87 5.02 2.47
C GLY A 81 10.40 5.76 3.70
N ASP A 82 9.94 5.35 4.88
CA ASP A 82 10.29 5.91 6.20
C ASP A 82 9.83 7.35 6.42
N ALA A 83 10.59 8.39 6.10
CA ALA A 83 10.24 9.75 6.46
C ALA A 83 10.46 10.75 5.34
N GLY A 84 9.38 11.12 4.65
CA GLY A 84 9.33 12.24 3.73
C GLY A 84 8.18 12.10 2.77
N ARG A 85 8.41 12.43 1.52
CA ARG A 85 7.43 12.24 0.46
C ARG A 85 8.01 11.24 -0.51
N ASP A 86 7.68 9.99 -0.28
CA ASP A 86 8.34 8.89 -0.95
C ASP A 86 7.54 8.40 -2.14
N VAL A 87 8.25 7.84 -3.12
CA VAL A 87 7.68 7.17 -4.26
C VAL A 87 8.19 5.74 -4.27
N ALA A 88 7.34 4.81 -3.87
CA ALA A 88 7.69 3.39 -3.87
C ALA A 88 6.89 2.66 -4.95
N LYS A 89 7.60 1.87 -5.76
CA LYS A 89 7.04 1.17 -6.93
C LYS A 89 7.47 -0.28 -6.96
N LEU A 90 6.49 -1.13 -7.23
CA LEU A 90 6.64 -2.54 -7.57
C LEU A 90 6.35 -2.70 -9.08
N SER A 91 7.06 -3.57 -9.78
CA SER A 91 6.96 -3.72 -11.24
C SER A 91 6.37 -5.06 -11.68
N ASP A 92 6.44 -6.07 -10.83
CA ASP A 92 6.68 -7.47 -11.19
C ASP A 92 5.63 -8.37 -10.52
N LEU A 93 5.75 -9.69 -10.71
CA LEU A 93 4.92 -10.67 -9.99
C LEU A 93 5.54 -10.95 -8.61
N GLY A 94 4.80 -10.70 -7.55
CA GLY A 94 5.31 -10.83 -6.19
C GLY A 94 4.22 -10.96 -5.13
N SER A 95 4.64 -11.20 -3.90
CA SER A 95 3.85 -10.87 -2.72
C SER A 95 4.67 -9.91 -1.89
N ASP A 96 4.51 -8.63 -2.22
CA ASP A 96 5.36 -7.56 -1.72
C ASP A 96 4.75 -6.90 -0.47
N ASN A 97 5.58 -6.24 0.32
CA ASN A 97 5.16 -5.41 1.43
C ASN A 97 5.73 -4.01 1.27
N LEU A 98 4.85 -3.04 1.07
CA LEU A 98 5.21 -1.65 0.85
C LEU A 98 4.64 -0.78 1.96
N ASN A 99 5.51 0.03 2.57
CA ASN A 99 5.15 1.00 3.59
C ASN A 99 5.69 2.39 3.23
N GLY A 100 4.80 3.36 3.03
CA GLY A 100 5.17 4.77 2.77
C GLY A 100 5.87 5.42 3.95
N GLY A 101 5.44 5.13 5.18
CA GLY A 101 6.06 5.66 6.38
C GLY A 101 5.39 6.95 6.84
N LYS A 102 6.14 8.06 6.93
CA LYS A 102 5.64 9.37 7.34
C LYS A 102 5.74 10.33 6.18
N GLY A 103 4.65 11.01 5.90
CA GLY A 103 4.59 12.19 5.07
C GLY A 103 3.53 12.03 4.00
N ARG A 104 3.85 12.23 2.73
CA ARG A 104 2.84 12.14 1.67
C ARG A 104 3.37 11.28 0.56
N ASP A 105 2.99 10.02 0.59
CA ASP A 105 3.66 9.00 -0.19
C ASP A 105 2.84 8.61 -1.42
N THR A 106 3.54 8.19 -2.46
CA THR A 106 2.92 7.66 -3.68
C THR A 106 3.33 6.21 -3.87
N LEU A 107 2.38 5.32 -3.73
CA LEU A 107 2.62 3.89 -3.70
C LEU A 107 2.04 3.27 -4.97
N TYR A 108 2.91 2.72 -5.81
CA TYR A 108 2.54 2.07 -7.06
C TYR A 108 2.55 0.56 -6.87
N GLN A 109 1.37 -0.05 -6.99
CA GLN A 109 1.26 -1.50 -6.98
C GLN A 109 1.86 -2.09 -8.28
N GLY A 110 2.56 -3.21 -8.12
CA GLY A 110 2.95 -4.14 -9.17
C GLY A 110 1.88 -5.19 -9.40
N ASP A 111 2.26 -6.32 -9.97
CA ASP A 111 1.35 -7.44 -10.18
C ASP A 111 1.48 -8.41 -8.98
N GLY A 112 0.39 -9.03 -8.53
CA GLY A 112 0.46 -10.02 -7.46
C GLY A 112 -0.30 -9.65 -6.18
N ASN A 113 0.07 -10.29 -5.08
CA ASN A 113 -0.67 -10.19 -3.81
C ASN A 113 0.10 -9.36 -2.80
N ASP A 114 -0.04 -8.05 -2.94
CA ASP A 114 0.80 -7.09 -2.23
C ASP A 114 0.10 -6.55 -0.99
N THR A 115 0.88 -6.18 0.02
CA THR A 115 0.40 -5.43 1.18
C THR A 115 0.94 -4.01 1.09
N LEU A 116 0.05 -3.03 1.04
CA LEU A 116 0.41 -1.62 0.96
C LEU A 116 -0.05 -0.91 2.23
N THR A 117 0.81 -0.08 2.79
CA THR A 117 0.55 0.74 3.98
C THR A 117 1.00 2.15 3.67
N GLY A 118 0.11 3.15 3.75
CA GLY A 118 0.49 4.54 3.50
C GLY A 118 1.32 5.10 4.66
N GLY A 119 0.90 4.77 5.87
CA GLY A 119 1.47 5.27 7.10
C GLY A 119 0.85 6.62 7.50
N LYS A 120 1.66 7.51 8.05
CA LYS A 120 1.20 8.81 8.53
C LYS A 120 1.22 9.82 7.40
N GLY A 121 0.04 10.23 6.96
CA GLY A 121 -0.16 11.49 6.27
C GLY A 121 -1.23 11.38 5.20
N MET A 122 -0.99 11.95 4.02
CA MET A 122 -1.97 11.96 2.93
C MET A 122 -1.41 11.22 1.73
N ASP A 123 -1.64 9.92 1.70
CA ASP A 123 -0.99 9.02 0.76
C ASP A 123 -1.85 8.76 -0.48
N SER A 124 -1.20 8.41 -1.58
CA SER A 124 -1.81 8.11 -2.87
C SER A 124 -1.40 6.71 -3.31
N PHE A 125 -2.38 5.86 -3.57
CA PHE A 125 -2.17 4.49 -4.07
C PHE A 125 -2.54 4.43 -5.55
N MET A 126 -1.62 3.94 -6.37
CA MET A 126 -1.79 3.78 -7.81
C MET A 126 -1.75 2.31 -8.19
N PHE A 127 -2.76 1.91 -8.96
CA PHE A 127 -3.02 0.54 -9.37
C PHE A 127 -3.00 0.47 -10.90
N LYS A 128 -2.48 -0.63 -11.48
CA LYS A 128 -2.50 -0.81 -12.94
C LYS A 128 -3.94 -1.01 -13.44
N TRP A 129 -4.26 -0.38 -14.57
CA TRP A 129 -5.62 -0.31 -15.15
C TRP A 129 -6.19 -1.65 -15.66
N GLN A 130 -5.47 -2.75 -15.49
CA GLN A 130 -5.89 -4.09 -15.92
C GLN A 130 -6.34 -4.97 -14.74
N ASP A 131 -6.16 -4.51 -13.50
CA ASP A 131 -6.77 -5.15 -12.33
C ASP A 131 -8.22 -4.68 -12.23
N PRO A 132 -9.21 -5.57 -12.44
CA PRO A 132 -10.62 -5.20 -12.41
C PRO A 132 -11.00 -4.87 -10.97
N MET A 133 -10.77 -3.62 -10.59
CA MET A 133 -10.98 -3.06 -9.26
C MET A 133 -10.17 -3.79 -8.19
N VAL A 134 -9.28 -3.06 -7.54
CA VAL A 134 -8.83 -3.36 -6.18
C VAL A 134 -10.06 -3.82 -5.38
N ALA A 135 -10.14 -5.13 -5.14
CA ALA A 135 -11.08 -5.65 -4.17
C ALA A 135 -10.53 -5.20 -2.82
N LEU A 136 -10.85 -3.96 -2.45
CA LEU A 136 -10.70 -3.43 -1.11
C LEU A 136 -11.53 -4.36 -0.21
N ALA A 137 -10.88 -5.41 0.27
CA ALA A 137 -11.41 -6.45 1.14
C ALA A 137 -12.82 -6.99 0.78
N LEU A 138 -13.11 -7.36 -0.48
CA LEU A 138 -14.33 -8.14 -0.82
C LEU A 138 -14.05 -9.34 -1.74
N GLY A 139 -12.88 -9.96 -1.61
CA GLY A 139 -12.68 -11.40 -1.84
C GLY A 139 -13.29 -11.99 -3.12
N THR A 140 -12.93 -11.50 -4.31
CA THR A 140 -13.08 -12.26 -5.56
C THR A 140 -12.03 -11.85 -6.61
N GLY A 141 -10.99 -12.68 -6.83
CA GLY A 141 -10.22 -12.74 -8.08
C GLY A 141 -8.85 -12.04 -8.22
N ARG A 142 -7.80 -12.88 -8.25
CA ARG A 142 -6.57 -12.87 -9.08
C ARG A 142 -5.37 -11.95 -8.80
N ALA A 143 -5.49 -10.86 -8.08
CA ALA A 143 -4.36 -10.13 -7.49
C ALA A 143 -4.97 -9.19 -6.45
N PHE A 144 -4.63 -9.38 -5.18
CA PHE A 144 -5.21 -8.60 -4.10
C PHE A 144 -4.14 -7.73 -3.45
N ALA A 145 -4.16 -6.44 -3.75
CA ALA A 145 -3.52 -5.46 -2.87
C ALA A 145 -4.35 -5.32 -1.58
N THR A 146 -3.72 -5.57 -0.44
CA THR A 146 -4.30 -5.30 0.88
C THR A 146 -3.80 -3.93 1.35
N LEU A 147 -4.70 -2.96 1.44
CA LEU A 147 -4.39 -1.67 2.05
C LEU A 147 -4.69 -1.72 3.56
N THR A 148 -3.65 -1.59 4.39
CA THR A 148 -3.76 -1.87 5.83
C THR A 148 -4.33 -0.70 6.65
N ASP A 149 -4.23 0.53 6.16
CA ASP A 149 -4.52 1.76 6.92
C ASP A 149 -5.38 2.77 6.15
N PHE A 150 -6.24 2.28 5.25
CA PHE A 150 -7.11 3.12 4.44
C PHE A 150 -7.94 4.12 5.28
N ASP A 151 -7.75 5.42 5.00
CA ASP A 151 -8.55 6.51 5.57
C ASP A 151 -9.22 7.29 4.41
N PRO A 152 -10.54 7.12 4.18
CA PRO A 152 -11.24 7.76 3.07
C PRO A 152 -11.24 9.29 3.11
N ASP A 153 -10.96 9.90 4.26
CA ASP A 153 -10.91 11.36 4.41
C ASP A 153 -9.51 11.93 4.10
N ARG A 154 -8.47 11.07 4.07
CA ARG A 154 -7.07 11.47 3.82
C ARG A 154 -6.49 10.89 2.54
N THR A 155 -6.98 9.74 2.10
CA THR A 155 -6.54 9.05 0.88
C THR A 155 -7.25 9.64 -0.33
N ARG A 156 -6.50 10.26 -1.25
CA ARG A 156 -7.06 10.69 -2.54
C ARG A 156 -7.06 9.52 -3.52
N TRP A 157 -8.23 9.21 -4.06
CA TRP A 157 -8.40 8.30 -5.20
C TRP A 157 -8.61 9.12 -6.47
N SER A 158 -8.03 8.67 -7.59
CA SER A 158 -8.43 9.15 -8.91
C SER A 158 -8.72 7.96 -9.81
N SER A 159 -10.00 7.74 -10.11
CA SER A 159 -10.41 6.87 -11.22
C SER A 159 -11.00 7.75 -12.30
N THR A 160 -10.21 8.11 -13.32
CA THR A 160 -10.76 8.74 -14.51
C THR A 160 -11.37 7.64 -15.37
N CYS A 161 -12.67 7.40 -15.27
CA CYS A 161 -13.39 6.56 -16.22
C CYS A 161 -13.45 7.31 -17.57
N PRO A 162 -12.86 6.79 -18.67
CA PRO A 162 -13.13 7.34 -19.99
C PRO A 162 -14.52 6.86 -20.41
N GLY A 163 -15.55 7.69 -20.21
CA GLY A 163 -16.89 7.40 -20.72
C GLY A 163 -18.08 7.98 -19.96
N SER A 164 -17.92 8.53 -18.75
CA SER A 164 -19.01 9.18 -18.04
C SER A 164 -18.74 10.67 -17.88
N ALA A 165 -19.36 11.46 -18.77
CA ALA A 165 -19.61 12.87 -18.51
C ALA A 165 -20.46 12.97 -17.24
N GLY A 166 -19.82 13.25 -16.11
CA GLY A 166 -20.50 13.41 -14.83
C GLY A 166 -19.52 13.37 -13.68
N THR A 167 -19.08 14.55 -13.23
CA THR A 167 -18.36 14.74 -11.97
C THR A 167 -19.19 14.17 -10.82
N ARG A 168 -18.90 12.94 -10.39
CA ARG A 168 -19.43 12.39 -9.14
C ARG A 168 -18.41 12.66 -8.05
N THR A 169 -18.57 13.81 -7.41
CA THR A 169 -18.05 14.03 -6.06
C THR A 169 -18.63 12.96 -5.15
N ALA A 170 -17.79 12.06 -4.65
CA ALA A 170 -18.18 11.17 -3.57
C ALA A 170 -18.46 12.03 -2.34
N ARG A 171 -19.75 12.16 -2.00
CA ARG A 171 -20.21 12.73 -0.74
C ARG A 171 -20.22 11.57 0.25
N THR A 172 -19.28 11.53 1.18
CA THR A 172 -19.36 10.64 2.34
C THR A 172 -20.38 11.22 3.30
N SER A 173 -21.47 10.49 3.55
CA SER A 173 -22.42 10.83 4.61
C SER A 173 -21.80 10.46 5.96
N SER A 174 -21.29 11.47 6.65
CA SER A 174 -20.93 11.38 8.06
C SER A 174 -22.17 11.03 8.89
N THR A 175 -22.30 9.81 9.39
CA THR A 175 -23.02 9.58 10.65
C THR A 175 -22.43 8.40 11.40
N ALA A 176 -21.53 8.75 12.32
CA ALA A 176 -21.30 8.17 13.64
C ALA A 176 -21.68 6.70 13.88
N ALA A 177 -20.65 5.96 14.28
CA ALA A 177 -20.78 4.82 15.18
C ALA A 177 -21.76 5.14 16.33
N THR A 178 -22.78 4.31 16.52
CA THR A 178 -23.47 4.16 17.79
C THR A 178 -23.67 2.68 18.06
N ALA A 179 -23.23 2.29 19.25
CA ALA A 179 -23.19 0.94 19.76
C ALA A 179 -24.56 0.22 19.77
N ARG A 180 -24.53 -1.06 19.40
CA ARG A 180 -25.23 -2.21 20.01
C ARG A 180 -26.47 -1.90 20.87
N ARG A 181 -27.67 -2.18 20.34
CA ARG A 181 -28.75 -2.82 21.11
C ARG A 181 -29.74 -3.51 20.16
N VAL A 182 -29.94 -4.82 20.38
CA VAL A 182 -30.98 -5.61 19.72
C VAL A 182 -32.35 -5.07 20.16
N ALA A 183 -33.10 -4.47 19.23
CA ALA A 183 -34.47 -4.03 19.45
C ALA A 183 -35.41 -4.69 18.43
N ARG A 184 -36.17 -5.64 18.97
CA ARG A 184 -37.39 -6.35 18.55
C ARG A 184 -38.18 -5.74 17.36
N PRO A 185 -38.69 -6.56 16.41
CA PRO A 185 -39.48 -6.07 15.27
C PRO A 185 -40.87 -5.55 15.69
N PRO A 186 -41.47 -4.61 14.93
CA PRO A 186 -42.76 -4.02 15.25
C PRO A 186 -43.92 -5.02 15.01
N ALA A 187 -44.88 -5.00 15.92
CA ALA A 187 -46.09 -5.81 15.87
C ALA A 187 -47.00 -5.38 14.70
N SER A 188 -47.36 -6.33 13.83
CA SER A 188 -48.40 -6.11 12.82
C SER A 188 -49.78 -6.21 13.49
N SER A 189 -50.59 -5.16 13.35
CA SER A 189 -51.98 -5.14 13.79
C SER A 189 -52.84 -5.99 12.86
N ARG A 190 -53.15 -7.23 13.28
CA ARG A 190 -54.19 -8.05 12.65
C ARG A 190 -55.28 -8.34 13.70
N ALA A 191 -56.46 -7.77 13.47
CA ALA A 191 -57.63 -7.92 14.33
C ALA A 191 -58.09 -9.40 14.46
N PRO A 192 -58.58 -9.85 15.63
CA PRO A 192 -59.09 -11.20 15.80
C PRO A 192 -60.53 -11.37 15.27
N PRO A 193 -60.92 -12.59 14.83
CA PRO A 193 -62.28 -12.87 14.37
C PRO A 193 -63.29 -12.99 15.53
N ARG A 194 -64.52 -12.57 15.26
CA ARG A 194 -65.69 -12.65 16.16
C ARG A 194 -66.12 -14.11 16.37
N ILE A 195 -66.30 -14.52 17.63
CA ILE A 195 -66.98 -15.77 18.01
C ILE A 195 -68.42 -15.42 18.42
N PRO A 196 -69.45 -16.13 17.92
CA PRO A 196 -70.85 -15.89 18.31
C PRO A 196 -71.16 -16.54 19.66
N THR A 197 -71.83 -15.80 20.53
CA THR A 197 -72.44 -16.30 21.77
C THR A 197 -73.62 -17.22 21.44
N ALA A 198 -73.50 -18.52 21.74
CA ALA A 198 -74.62 -19.44 21.77
C ALA A 198 -75.20 -19.51 23.19
N ARG A 199 -76.52 -19.40 23.23
CA ARG A 199 -77.41 -19.34 24.39
C ARG A 199 -77.75 -20.76 24.85
N ARG A 200 -77.65 -21.05 26.15
CA ARG A 200 -78.67 -21.80 26.91
C ARG A 200 -78.45 -21.67 28.41
#